data_AF-A0A953LRI0-F1
#
_entry.id   AF-A0A953LRI0-F1
#
_cell.length_a   1.000
_cell.length_b   1.000
_cell.length_c   1.000
_cell.angle_alpha   90.00
_cell.angle_beta   90.00
_cell.angle_gamma   90.00
#
_symmetry.space_group_name_H-M   'P 1'
#
loop_
_entity.id
_entity.type
_entity.pdbx_description
1 polymer ?
#
loop_
_entity_poly.entity_id
_entity_poly.type
_entity_poly.pdbx_seq_one_letter_code
_entity_poly.pdbx_strand_id
1 'polypeptide(L)'
;MPIPGAEPQAEQRKMYDAMSIDQLAEIWRALQHVGLRDQTEGTWDTTLYFDALPHDEPERALDLVLAVLRSEQDQLVLMQLGDKFTTTLIHAHAGTLIDRLEREVTGNPKLRWLLGGAYWWAPSAPLKARLEAIADIESWRADRDASRAMSETIDFASLSPAELARVWIEQSGKPQKDQNDLWSELRDYEREITNNEPDRMLDMILEVLKIETNERMLGYLAAGPLEDVIGMNTIDRVEREAAANERFRRLLGGVWYYSAPDELKARLDALIKERW
;
A
#
# COMPACT_ATOMS: atom_id res chain seq x y z
N MET A 1 3.83 -23.09 -14.87
CA MET A 1 2.38 -22.92 -15.11
C MET A 1 2.13 -21.44 -15.39
N PRO A 2 1.28 -21.09 -16.36
CA PRO A 2 0.92 -19.68 -16.60
C PRO A 2 0.23 -19.11 -15.37
N ILE A 3 0.52 -17.86 -15.03
CA ILE A 3 -0.14 -17.13 -13.94
C ILE A 3 -1.63 -17.01 -14.34
N PRO A 4 -2.57 -17.59 -13.59
CA PRO A 4 -3.99 -17.38 -13.84
C PRO A 4 -4.30 -15.88 -13.71
N GLY A 5 -4.86 -15.26 -14.77
CA GLY A 5 -5.23 -13.83 -14.78
C GLY A 5 -4.54 -12.91 -15.81
N ALA A 6 -3.58 -13.43 -16.61
CA ALA A 6 -2.81 -12.58 -17.53
C ALA A 6 -3.60 -12.00 -18.74
N GLU A 7 -4.64 -12.68 -19.23
CA GLU A 7 -5.44 -12.22 -20.39
C GLU A 7 -6.44 -11.10 -20.04
N PRO A 8 -7.23 -11.18 -18.95
CA PRO A 8 -8.12 -10.09 -18.51
C PRO A 8 -7.38 -8.77 -18.27
N GLN A 9 -6.17 -8.84 -17.69
CA GLN A 9 -5.33 -7.67 -17.41
C GLN A 9 -4.87 -6.95 -18.68
N ALA A 10 -4.64 -7.68 -19.78
CA ALA A 10 -4.19 -7.10 -21.05
C ALA A 10 -5.30 -6.32 -21.77
N GLU A 11 -6.56 -6.80 -21.71
CA GLU A 11 -7.70 -6.08 -22.30
C GLU A 11 -8.05 -4.83 -21.48
N GLN A 12 -8.04 -4.95 -20.15
CA GLN A 12 -8.32 -3.82 -19.26
C GLN A 12 -7.23 -2.74 -19.35
N ARG A 13 -5.97 -3.13 -19.50
CA ARG A 13 -4.87 -2.19 -19.77
C ARG A 13 -5.09 -1.41 -21.07
N LYS A 14 -5.44 -2.09 -22.17
CA LYS A 14 -5.77 -1.42 -23.45
C LYS A 14 -6.92 -0.43 -23.30
N MET A 15 -7.91 -0.73 -22.48
CA MET A 15 -9.01 0.18 -22.19
C MET A 15 -8.50 1.46 -21.51
N TYR A 16 -7.66 1.37 -20.49
CA TYR A 16 -7.07 2.55 -19.83
C TYR A 16 -6.12 3.34 -20.74
N ASP A 17 -5.36 2.67 -21.59
CA ASP A 17 -4.47 3.33 -22.56
C ASP A 17 -5.26 4.15 -23.59
N ALA A 18 -6.47 3.71 -23.93
CA ALA A 18 -7.37 4.43 -24.81
C ALA A 18 -8.11 5.60 -24.14
N MET A 19 -8.12 5.69 -22.80
CA MET A 19 -8.76 6.79 -22.08
C MET A 19 -7.99 8.11 -22.23
N SER A 20 -8.73 9.22 -22.14
CA SER A 20 -8.12 10.54 -21.99
C SER A 20 -7.45 10.69 -20.62
N ILE A 21 -6.49 11.60 -20.53
CA ILE A 21 -5.80 11.90 -19.27
C ILE A 21 -6.77 12.39 -18.19
N ASP A 22 -7.77 13.19 -18.54
CA ASP A 22 -8.73 13.71 -17.55
C ASP A 22 -9.61 12.59 -16.98
N GLN A 23 -10.01 11.60 -17.80
CA GLN A 23 -10.71 10.41 -17.32
C GLN A 23 -9.83 9.56 -16.40
N LEU A 24 -8.56 9.37 -16.75
CA LEU A 24 -7.62 8.66 -15.87
C LEU A 24 -7.41 9.42 -14.55
N ALA A 25 -7.36 10.75 -14.57
CA ALA A 25 -7.24 11.56 -13.37
C ALA A 25 -8.47 11.42 -12.46
N GLU A 26 -9.68 11.34 -13.03
CA GLU A 26 -10.91 11.07 -12.27
C GLU A 26 -10.89 9.70 -11.61
N ILE A 27 -10.51 8.66 -12.35
CA ILE A 27 -10.42 7.28 -11.83
C ILE A 27 -9.37 7.20 -10.73
N TRP A 28 -8.18 7.79 -10.96
CA TRP A 28 -7.09 7.78 -9.98
C TRP A 28 -7.50 8.45 -8.67
N ARG A 29 -8.18 9.60 -8.75
CA ARG A 29 -8.72 10.29 -7.56
C ARG A 29 -9.73 9.43 -6.83
N ALA A 30 -10.71 8.87 -7.55
CA ALA A 30 -11.73 8.01 -6.96
C ALA A 30 -11.11 6.81 -6.22
N LEU A 31 -10.05 6.22 -6.79
CA LEU A 31 -9.32 5.11 -6.19
C LEU A 31 -8.70 5.47 -4.83
N GLN A 32 -8.30 6.73 -4.60
CA GLN A 32 -7.71 7.15 -3.32
C GLN A 32 -8.70 7.11 -2.15
N HIS A 33 -10.01 7.01 -2.42
CA HIS A 33 -11.05 6.90 -1.42
C HIS A 33 -11.51 5.45 -1.18
N VAL A 34 -10.97 4.47 -1.91
CA VAL A 34 -11.34 3.06 -1.76
C VAL A 34 -10.52 2.46 -0.62
N GLY A 35 -11.18 2.17 0.50
CA GLY A 35 -10.60 1.39 1.59
C GLY A 35 -10.52 -0.10 1.25
N LEU A 36 -9.73 -0.86 2.00
CA LEU A 36 -9.53 -2.29 1.76
C LEU A 36 -10.86 -3.08 1.76
N ARG A 37 -11.83 -2.68 2.59
CA ARG A 37 -13.17 -3.30 2.66
C ARG A 37 -13.97 -3.17 1.36
N ASP A 38 -13.74 -2.10 0.62
CA ASP A 38 -14.48 -1.74 -0.59
C ASP A 38 -13.74 -2.17 -1.87
N GLN A 39 -12.58 -2.80 -1.74
CA GLN A 39 -11.82 -3.29 -2.88
C GLN A 39 -12.54 -4.44 -3.60
N THR A 40 -12.60 -4.30 -4.91
CA THR A 40 -13.04 -5.30 -5.89
C THR A 40 -11.86 -5.75 -6.75
N GLU A 41 -12.04 -6.84 -7.50
CA GLU A 41 -11.05 -7.27 -8.50
C GLU A 41 -10.74 -6.14 -9.50
N GLY A 42 -11.77 -5.42 -9.96
CA GLY A 42 -11.59 -4.26 -10.84
C GLY A 42 -10.78 -3.12 -10.23
N THR A 43 -10.91 -2.83 -8.94
CA THR A 43 -10.08 -1.80 -8.28
C THR A 43 -8.63 -2.24 -8.09
N TRP A 44 -8.39 -3.54 -7.93
CA TRP A 44 -7.04 -4.08 -7.88
C TRP A 44 -6.33 -3.93 -9.23
N ASP A 45 -6.98 -4.34 -10.32
CA ASP A 45 -6.43 -4.16 -11.67
C ASP A 45 -6.21 -2.68 -12.02
N THR A 46 -7.11 -1.80 -11.55
CA THR A 46 -6.93 -0.34 -11.67
C THR A 46 -5.68 0.13 -10.91
N THR A 47 -5.43 -0.40 -9.72
CA THR A 47 -4.23 -0.07 -8.92
C THR A 47 -2.96 -0.49 -9.65
N LEU A 48 -2.92 -1.72 -10.17
CA LEU A 48 -1.78 -2.24 -10.92
C LEU A 48 -1.49 -1.41 -12.18
N TYR A 49 -2.53 -0.94 -12.88
CA TYR A 49 -2.36 -0.04 -14.01
C TYR A 49 -1.60 1.24 -13.61
N PHE A 50 -2.04 1.90 -12.54
CA PHE A 50 -1.43 3.14 -12.09
C PHE A 50 -0.05 2.95 -11.46
N ASP A 51 0.21 1.82 -10.81
CA ASP A 51 1.54 1.51 -10.29
C ASP A 51 2.54 1.28 -11.45
N ALA A 52 2.11 0.69 -12.58
CA ALA A 52 2.96 0.49 -13.76
C ALA A 52 3.17 1.75 -14.62
N LEU A 53 2.16 2.63 -14.68
CA LEU A 53 2.13 3.81 -15.56
C LEU A 53 3.39 4.71 -15.49
N PRO A 54 3.91 5.13 -14.31
CA PRO A 54 5.10 5.99 -14.25
C PRO A 54 6.39 5.30 -14.68
N HIS A 55 6.42 3.97 -14.72
CA HIS A 55 7.55 3.20 -15.23
C HIS A 55 7.49 3.01 -16.75
N ASP A 56 6.32 2.66 -17.26
CA ASP A 56 6.13 2.26 -18.65
C ASP A 56 5.95 3.47 -19.59
N GLU A 57 5.23 4.49 -19.14
CA GLU A 57 4.88 5.69 -19.94
C GLU A 57 5.07 6.98 -19.13
N PRO A 58 6.32 7.38 -18.82
CA PRO A 58 6.61 8.47 -17.90
C PRO A 58 6.05 9.85 -18.33
N GLU A 59 5.96 10.12 -19.64
CA GLU A 59 5.36 11.36 -20.14
C GLU A 59 3.84 11.40 -19.90
N ARG A 60 3.16 10.26 -20.10
CA ARG A 60 1.72 10.09 -19.86
C ARG A 60 1.41 10.15 -18.36
N ALA A 61 2.28 9.58 -17.54
CA ALA A 61 2.22 9.68 -16.09
C ALA A 61 2.39 11.13 -15.61
N LEU A 62 3.30 11.91 -16.21
CA LEU A 62 3.43 13.33 -15.91
C LEU A 62 2.19 14.12 -16.34
N ASP A 63 1.58 13.82 -17.50
CA ASP A 63 0.31 14.41 -17.91
C ASP A 63 -0.81 14.13 -16.88
N LEU A 64 -0.88 12.91 -16.37
CA LEU A 64 -1.81 12.51 -15.31
C LEU A 64 -1.58 13.34 -14.03
N VAL A 65 -0.33 13.45 -13.58
CA VAL A 65 0.03 14.27 -12.41
C VAL A 65 -0.48 15.71 -12.61
N LEU A 66 -0.15 16.34 -13.74
CA LEU A 66 -0.57 17.71 -14.05
C LEU A 66 -2.11 17.83 -14.09
N ALA A 67 -2.81 16.82 -14.60
CA ALA A 67 -4.26 16.80 -14.63
C ALA A 67 -4.90 16.69 -13.24
N VAL A 68 -4.37 15.85 -12.36
CA VAL A 68 -4.82 15.76 -10.97
C VAL A 68 -4.59 17.10 -10.25
N LEU A 69 -3.41 17.71 -10.42
CA LEU A 69 -3.07 19.00 -9.79
C LEU A 69 -4.02 20.15 -10.17
N ARG A 70 -4.62 20.12 -11.38
CA ARG A 70 -5.56 21.16 -11.83
C ARG A 70 -6.86 21.16 -11.03
N SER A 71 -7.36 20.02 -10.59
CA SER A 71 -8.69 19.89 -10.00
C SER A 71 -8.71 19.43 -8.55
N GLU A 72 -7.73 18.65 -8.11
CA GLU A 72 -7.69 18.10 -6.75
C GLU A 72 -7.29 19.16 -5.72
N GLN A 73 -8.00 19.20 -4.59
CA GLN A 73 -7.74 20.10 -3.46
C GLN A 73 -7.45 19.34 -2.16
N ASP A 74 -7.81 18.06 -2.06
CA ASP A 74 -7.47 17.23 -0.89
C ASP A 74 -5.96 17.02 -0.84
N GLN A 75 -5.34 17.61 0.18
CA GLN A 75 -3.90 17.58 0.40
C GLN A 75 -3.36 16.14 0.57
N LEU A 76 -4.13 15.24 1.21
CA LEU A 76 -3.70 13.86 1.41
C LEU A 76 -3.71 13.09 0.08
N VAL A 77 -4.69 13.35 -0.79
CA VAL A 77 -4.68 12.84 -2.17
C VAL A 77 -3.46 13.35 -2.92
N LEU A 78 -3.12 14.63 -2.81
CA LEU A 78 -1.93 15.18 -3.45
C LEU A 78 -0.63 14.59 -2.89
N MET A 79 -0.54 14.30 -1.59
CA MET A 79 0.60 13.59 -1.02
C MET A 79 0.74 12.17 -1.60
N GLN A 80 -0.36 11.42 -1.75
CA GLN A 80 -0.33 10.11 -2.39
C GLN A 80 0.10 10.16 -3.86
N LEU A 81 -0.27 11.23 -4.59
CA LEU A 81 0.24 11.47 -5.94
C LEU A 81 1.76 11.67 -5.94
N GLY A 82 2.27 12.34 -4.91
CA GLY A 82 3.70 12.52 -4.67
C GLY A 82 4.42 11.20 -4.44
N ASP A 83 3.90 10.41 -3.50
CA ASP A 83 4.49 9.15 -3.07
C ASP A 83 4.49 8.09 -4.19
N LYS A 84 3.38 7.95 -4.93
CA LYS A 84 3.27 6.93 -5.99
C LYS A 84 3.88 7.33 -7.32
N PHE A 85 3.52 8.51 -7.83
CA PHE A 85 3.88 8.92 -9.18
C PHE A 85 5.17 9.72 -9.19
N THR A 86 5.20 10.80 -8.41
CA THR A 86 6.26 11.81 -8.53
C THR A 86 7.59 11.23 -8.10
N THR A 87 7.63 10.50 -6.99
CA THR A 87 8.84 9.79 -6.53
C THR A 87 9.40 8.87 -7.61
N THR A 88 8.56 8.05 -8.24
CA THR A 88 8.96 7.14 -9.33
C THR A 88 9.47 7.90 -10.55
N LEU A 89 8.75 8.94 -10.98
CA LEU A 89 9.14 9.78 -12.11
C LEU A 89 10.49 10.48 -11.86
N ILE A 90 10.72 10.98 -10.64
CA ILE A 90 11.99 11.63 -10.30
C ILE A 90 13.12 10.61 -10.20
N HIS A 91 12.90 9.47 -9.55
CA HIS A 91 13.92 8.45 -9.38
C HIS A 91 14.37 7.85 -10.70
N ALA A 92 13.42 7.44 -11.55
CA ALA A 92 13.70 6.70 -12.78
C ALA A 92 13.83 7.59 -14.02
N HIS A 93 13.16 8.74 -14.06
CA HIS A 93 12.96 9.52 -15.30
C HIS A 93 13.28 11.02 -15.18
N ALA A 94 13.82 11.51 -14.05
CA ALA A 94 14.18 12.93 -13.93
C ALA A 94 15.14 13.39 -15.03
N GLY A 95 16.08 12.54 -15.46
CA GLY A 95 17.03 12.90 -16.52
C GLY A 95 16.37 13.27 -17.85
N THR A 96 15.24 12.64 -18.19
CA THR A 96 14.49 12.92 -19.43
C THR A 96 13.41 13.96 -19.23
N LEU A 97 12.83 14.04 -18.03
CA LEU A 97 11.68 14.92 -17.74
C LEU A 97 12.08 16.32 -17.22
N ILE A 98 13.33 16.53 -16.80
CA ILE A 98 13.73 17.74 -16.06
C ILE A 98 13.40 19.05 -16.79
N ASP A 99 13.68 19.16 -18.08
CA ASP A 99 13.43 20.38 -18.85
C ASP A 99 11.92 20.66 -18.98
N ARG A 100 11.10 19.60 -19.00
CA ARG A 100 9.65 19.70 -19.00
C ARG A 100 9.16 20.12 -17.61
N LEU A 101 9.65 19.50 -16.54
CA LEU A 101 9.32 19.87 -15.17
C LEU A 101 9.62 21.35 -14.88
N GLU A 102 10.80 21.84 -15.27
CA GLU A 102 11.19 23.26 -15.14
C GLU A 102 10.24 24.21 -15.88
N ARG A 103 9.67 23.78 -17.00
CA ARG A 103 8.67 24.56 -17.73
C ARG A 103 7.33 24.56 -17.00
N GLU A 104 6.85 23.37 -16.62
CA GLU A 104 5.52 23.18 -16.03
C GLU A 104 5.37 23.80 -14.63
N VAL A 105 6.47 23.92 -13.86
CA VAL A 105 6.43 24.63 -12.57
C VAL A 105 6.15 26.13 -12.73
N THR A 106 6.35 26.69 -13.92
CA THR A 106 6.07 28.10 -14.21
C THR A 106 4.56 28.31 -14.19
N GLY A 107 4.03 28.80 -13.06
CA GLY A 107 2.60 29.00 -12.85
C GLY A 107 1.88 27.83 -12.19
N ASN A 108 2.60 26.78 -11.77
CA ASN A 108 2.02 25.63 -11.07
C ASN A 108 2.61 25.49 -9.65
N PRO A 109 2.08 26.22 -8.65
CA PRO A 109 2.56 26.14 -7.28
C PRO A 109 2.39 24.76 -6.65
N LYS A 110 1.34 24.02 -7.03
CA LYS A 110 1.11 22.65 -6.54
C LYS A 110 2.18 21.69 -7.04
N LEU A 111 2.65 21.84 -8.28
CA LEU A 111 3.76 21.03 -8.79
C LEU A 111 5.06 21.35 -8.05
N ARG A 112 5.34 22.63 -7.77
CA ARG A 112 6.51 23.02 -6.95
C ARG A 112 6.46 22.38 -5.57
N TRP A 113 5.30 22.43 -4.92
CA TRP A 113 5.04 21.77 -3.65
C TRP A 113 5.26 20.25 -3.73
N LEU A 114 4.72 19.58 -4.75
CA LEU A 114 4.87 18.13 -4.93
C LEU A 114 6.34 17.72 -5.12
N LEU A 115 7.11 18.52 -5.88
CA LEU A 115 8.55 18.34 -6.04
C LEU A 115 9.32 18.55 -4.73
N GLY A 116 8.78 19.33 -3.79
CA GLY A 116 9.31 19.49 -2.44
C GLY A 116 9.45 18.18 -1.67
N GLY A 117 8.52 17.23 -1.88
CA GLY A 117 8.58 15.87 -1.33
C GLY A 117 9.42 14.89 -2.15
N ALA A 118 9.60 15.14 -3.45
CA ALA A 118 10.16 14.15 -4.37
C ALA A 118 11.61 14.42 -4.81
N TYR A 119 12.11 15.67 -4.74
CA TYR A 119 13.42 16.05 -5.31
C TYR A 119 14.60 15.20 -4.79
N TRP A 120 14.50 14.71 -3.55
CA TRP A 120 15.56 13.93 -2.90
C TRP A 120 15.82 12.60 -3.62
N TRP A 121 14.82 12.07 -4.33
CA TRP A 121 14.90 10.79 -5.06
C TRP A 121 15.66 10.87 -6.38
N ALA A 122 16.08 12.07 -6.81
CA ALA A 122 16.82 12.23 -8.05
C ALA A 122 18.12 11.40 -8.03
N PRO A 123 18.45 10.68 -9.13
CA PRO A 123 19.53 9.69 -9.12
C PRO A 123 20.94 10.30 -9.18
N SER A 124 21.05 11.62 -9.34
CA SER A 124 22.34 12.31 -9.40
C SER A 124 22.30 13.68 -8.73
N ALA A 125 23.46 14.12 -8.21
CA ALA A 125 23.58 15.43 -7.58
C ALA A 125 23.21 16.61 -8.51
N PRO A 126 23.57 16.61 -9.82
CA PRO A 126 23.13 17.66 -10.73
C PRO A 126 21.61 17.72 -10.91
N LEU A 127 20.93 16.58 -11.04
CA LEU A 127 19.47 16.55 -11.16
C LEU A 127 18.80 16.97 -9.86
N LYS A 128 19.33 16.52 -8.72
CA LYS A 128 18.86 16.93 -7.39
C LYS A 128 18.92 18.45 -7.23
N ALA A 129 20.04 19.08 -7.60
CA ALA A 129 20.21 20.53 -7.50
C ALA A 129 19.23 21.31 -8.40
N ARG A 130 18.96 20.82 -9.61
CA ARG A 130 17.97 21.43 -10.52
C ARG A 130 16.56 21.34 -9.96
N LEU A 131 16.16 20.18 -9.45
CA LEU A 131 14.85 19.97 -8.85
C LEU A 131 14.68 20.77 -7.55
N GLU A 132 15.71 20.81 -6.71
CA GLU A 132 15.73 21.62 -5.49
C GLU A 132 15.53 23.12 -5.80
N ALA A 133 16.10 23.64 -6.89
CA ALA A 133 15.94 25.04 -7.28
C ALA A 133 14.50 25.42 -7.68
N ILE A 134 13.67 24.45 -8.09
CA ILE A 134 12.29 24.69 -8.51
C ILE A 134 11.24 24.17 -7.51
N ALA A 135 11.65 23.37 -6.54
CA ALA A 135 10.78 22.80 -5.52
C ALA A 135 10.40 23.82 -4.43
N ASP A 136 9.20 23.67 -3.86
CA ASP A 136 8.78 24.35 -2.64
C ASP A 136 8.91 23.37 -1.46
N ILE A 137 10.15 23.20 -1.00
CA ILE A 137 10.51 22.23 0.04
C ILE A 137 9.94 22.66 1.39
N GLU A 138 9.94 23.96 1.68
CA GLU A 138 9.50 24.49 2.97
C GLU A 138 8.01 24.28 3.17
N SER A 139 7.19 24.62 2.18
CA SER A 139 5.74 24.46 2.28
C SER A 139 5.34 23.00 2.34
N TRP A 140 5.98 22.13 1.53
CA TRP A 140 5.72 20.69 1.59
C TRP A 140 6.06 20.10 2.96
N ARG A 141 7.21 20.49 3.54
CA ARG A 141 7.60 20.00 4.88
C ARG A 141 6.65 20.49 5.96
N ALA A 142 6.26 21.76 5.94
CA ALA A 142 5.31 22.31 6.90
C ALA A 142 3.97 21.55 6.87
N ASP A 143 3.47 21.24 5.67
CA ASP A 143 2.26 20.47 5.47
C ASP A 143 2.40 19.01 5.91
N ARG A 144 3.54 18.37 5.63
CA ARG A 144 3.83 17.02 6.11
C ARG A 144 3.88 16.98 7.64
N ASP A 145 4.57 17.93 8.27
CA ASP A 145 4.69 18.00 9.72
C ASP A 145 3.34 18.31 10.40
N ALA A 146 2.51 19.17 9.79
CA ALA A 146 1.15 19.42 10.26
C ALA A 146 0.29 18.15 10.22
N SER A 147 0.37 17.37 9.12
CA SER A 147 -0.33 16.09 9.01
C SER A 147 0.13 15.08 10.08
N ARG A 148 1.41 15.08 10.42
CA ARG A 148 1.98 14.20 11.47
C ARG A 148 1.51 14.60 12.86
N ALA A 149 1.51 15.90 13.16
CA ALA A 149 1.07 16.42 14.44
C ALA A 149 -0.42 16.12 14.74
N MET A 150 -1.22 15.86 13.70
CA MET A 150 -2.61 15.43 13.84
C MET A 150 -2.76 13.92 14.09
N SER A 151 -1.70 13.13 13.94
CA SER A 151 -1.74 11.68 14.18
C SER A 151 -1.68 11.40 15.68
N GLU A 152 -2.54 10.50 16.15
CA GLU A 152 -2.43 9.96 17.51
C GLU A 152 -1.18 9.10 17.63
N THR A 153 -0.50 9.18 18.77
CA THR A 153 0.60 8.28 19.14
C THR A 153 0.04 7.17 20.02
N ILE A 154 0.32 5.91 19.69
CA ILE A 154 -0.15 4.74 20.43
C ILE A 154 1.05 3.92 20.90
N ASP A 155 1.09 3.62 22.21
CA ASP A 155 2.03 2.63 22.74
C ASP A 155 1.47 1.22 22.48
N PHE A 156 1.77 0.66 21.31
CA PHE A 156 1.28 -0.66 20.89
C PHE A 156 1.72 -1.80 21.81
N ALA A 157 2.88 -1.67 22.48
CA ALA A 157 3.38 -2.68 23.41
C ALA A 157 2.50 -2.80 24.66
N SER A 158 1.86 -1.69 25.07
CA SER A 158 0.94 -1.66 26.21
C SER A 158 -0.44 -2.26 25.93
N LEU A 159 -0.82 -2.41 24.66
CA LEU A 159 -2.15 -2.89 24.28
C LEU A 159 -2.33 -4.39 24.59
N SER A 160 -3.55 -4.78 24.97
CA SER A 160 -3.95 -6.19 24.93
C SER A 160 -4.11 -6.67 23.47
N PRO A 161 -4.06 -7.99 23.19
CA PRO A 161 -4.29 -8.51 21.85
C PRO A 161 -5.63 -8.07 21.23
N ALA A 162 -6.68 -7.93 22.05
CA ALA A 162 -8.00 -7.47 21.58
C ALA A 162 -8.03 -5.98 21.24
N GLU A 163 -7.28 -5.14 21.96
CA GLU A 163 -7.13 -3.73 21.62
C GLU A 163 -6.29 -3.55 20.36
N LEU A 164 -5.17 -4.27 20.27
CA LEU A 164 -4.31 -4.28 19.09
C LEU A 164 -5.07 -4.73 17.84
N ALA A 165 -5.91 -5.77 17.96
CA ALA A 165 -6.78 -6.22 16.88
C ALA A 165 -7.75 -5.13 16.38
N ARG A 166 -8.33 -4.32 17.28
CA ARG A 166 -9.22 -3.21 16.88
C ARG A 166 -8.46 -2.13 16.14
N VAL A 167 -7.27 -1.76 16.63
CA VAL A 167 -6.42 -0.77 15.95
C VAL A 167 -6.01 -1.30 14.57
N TRP A 168 -5.61 -2.57 14.47
CA TRP A 168 -5.27 -3.20 13.20
C TRP A 168 -6.44 -3.17 12.20
N ILE A 169 -7.65 -3.55 12.64
CA ILE A 169 -8.88 -3.53 11.82
C ILE A 169 -9.22 -2.12 11.33
N GLU A 170 -9.02 -1.10 12.17
CA GLU A 170 -9.27 0.28 11.81
C GLU A 170 -8.26 0.77 10.78
N GLN A 171 -6.96 0.65 11.06
CA GLN A 171 -5.92 1.20 10.20
C GLN A 171 -5.83 0.46 8.86
N SER A 172 -5.90 -0.88 8.85
CA SER A 172 -5.89 -1.68 7.62
C SER A 172 -7.10 -1.43 6.73
N GLY A 173 -8.21 -0.96 7.31
CA GLY A 173 -9.43 -0.65 6.56
C GLY A 173 -9.43 0.72 5.88
N LYS A 174 -8.53 1.64 6.27
CA LYS A 174 -8.49 3.01 5.74
C LYS A 174 -8.08 3.02 4.27
N PRO A 175 -8.64 3.94 3.46
CA PRO A 175 -8.09 4.25 2.14
C PRO A 175 -6.63 4.67 2.25
N GLN A 176 -5.85 4.43 1.20
CA GLN A 176 -4.40 4.67 1.21
C GLN A 176 -4.06 6.14 1.54
N LYS A 177 -4.86 7.11 1.07
CA LYS A 177 -4.65 8.53 1.39
C LYS A 177 -4.76 8.85 2.88
N ASP A 178 -5.54 8.07 3.62
CA ASP A 178 -5.80 8.28 5.04
C ASP A 178 -4.85 7.46 5.94
N GLN A 179 -3.94 6.67 5.34
CA GLN A 179 -2.86 6.00 6.06
C GLN A 179 -1.78 7.01 6.42
N ASN A 180 -1.59 7.25 7.71
CA ASN A 180 -0.67 8.23 8.26
C ASN A 180 0.53 7.55 8.96
N ASP A 181 1.28 8.30 9.77
CA ASP A 181 2.44 7.76 10.48
C ASP A 181 2.06 6.65 11.48
N LEU A 182 0.86 6.69 12.09
CA LEU A 182 0.36 5.61 12.94
C LEU A 182 0.25 4.27 12.20
N TRP A 183 -0.12 4.30 10.90
CA TRP A 183 -0.10 3.10 10.08
C TRP A 183 1.31 2.53 9.93
N SER A 184 2.31 3.39 9.72
CA SER A 184 3.71 2.97 9.60
C SER A 184 4.22 2.38 10.92
N GLU A 185 3.94 3.04 12.05
CA GLU A 185 4.30 2.55 13.38
C GLU A 185 3.63 1.20 13.71
N LEU A 186 2.35 1.02 13.33
CA LEU A 186 1.67 -0.27 13.46
C LEU A 186 2.37 -1.37 12.66
N ARG A 187 2.80 -1.09 11.40
CA ARG A 187 3.51 -2.07 10.57
C ARG A 187 4.90 -2.40 11.12
N ASP A 188 5.59 -1.42 11.68
CA ASP A 188 6.87 -1.63 12.36
C ASP A 188 6.69 -2.54 13.59
N TYR A 189 5.66 -2.26 14.41
CA TYR A 189 5.34 -3.07 15.57
C TYR A 189 4.88 -4.49 15.22
N GLU A 190 4.06 -4.63 14.17
CA GLU A 190 3.63 -5.92 13.61
C GLU A 190 4.84 -6.80 13.28
N ARG A 191 5.81 -6.23 12.55
CA ARG A 191 7.07 -6.90 12.21
C ARG A 191 7.91 -7.25 13.44
N GLU A 192 7.94 -6.37 14.44
CA GLU A 192 8.65 -6.64 15.70
C GLU A 192 8.08 -7.86 16.42
N ILE A 193 6.76 -7.90 16.66
CA ILE A 193 6.12 -8.99 17.40
C ILE A 193 6.10 -10.29 16.59
N THR A 194 6.03 -10.26 15.26
CA THR A 194 6.18 -11.46 14.43
C THR A 194 7.51 -12.16 14.69
N ASN A 195 8.61 -11.39 14.80
CA ASN A 195 9.95 -11.94 14.96
C ASN A 195 10.27 -12.32 16.41
N ASN A 196 9.79 -11.54 17.38
CA ASN A 196 10.22 -11.64 18.77
C ASN A 196 9.17 -12.29 19.69
N GLU A 197 7.89 -12.14 19.37
CA GLU A 197 6.74 -12.56 20.19
C GLU A 197 5.64 -13.21 19.32
N PRO A 198 5.94 -14.28 18.55
CA PRO A 198 5.01 -14.84 17.57
C PRO A 198 3.69 -15.32 18.20
N ASP A 199 3.71 -15.70 19.47
CA ASP A 199 2.51 -16.05 20.22
C ASP A 199 1.55 -14.88 20.40
N ARG A 200 2.08 -13.66 20.62
CA ARG A 200 1.29 -12.44 20.75
C ARG A 200 0.68 -12.04 19.41
N MET A 201 1.42 -12.23 18.31
CA MET A 201 0.90 -12.03 16.96
C MET A 201 -0.25 -13.00 16.66
N LEU A 202 -0.11 -14.28 17.00
CA LEU A 202 -1.20 -15.26 16.87
C LEU A 202 -2.41 -14.90 17.72
N ASP A 203 -2.22 -14.40 18.95
CA ASP A 203 -3.33 -13.90 19.78
C ASP A 203 -4.07 -12.75 19.08
N MET A 204 -3.34 -11.77 18.54
CA MET A 204 -3.93 -10.66 17.79
C MET A 204 -4.74 -11.16 16.58
N ILE A 205 -4.18 -12.08 15.78
CA ILE A 205 -4.86 -12.65 14.61
C ILE A 205 -6.19 -13.33 15.01
N LEU A 206 -6.17 -14.10 16.09
CA LEU A 206 -7.38 -14.76 16.60
C LEU A 206 -8.42 -13.74 17.10
N GLU A 207 -7.99 -12.64 17.71
CA GLU A 207 -8.89 -11.54 18.11
C GLU A 207 -9.45 -10.78 16.90
N VAL A 208 -8.64 -10.51 15.87
CA VAL A 208 -9.13 -9.92 14.61
C VAL A 208 -10.22 -10.81 14.01
N LEU A 209 -9.99 -12.13 13.96
CA LEU A 209 -10.93 -13.08 13.40
C LEU A 209 -12.26 -13.17 14.18
N LYS A 210 -12.27 -12.83 15.47
CA LYS A 210 -13.53 -12.72 16.25
C LYS A 210 -14.37 -11.52 15.83
N ILE A 211 -13.74 -10.43 15.36
CA ILE A 211 -14.38 -9.15 15.08
C ILE A 211 -14.71 -8.99 13.59
N GLU A 212 -13.73 -9.25 12.71
CA GLU A 212 -13.82 -8.95 11.28
C GLU A 212 -14.46 -10.10 10.49
N THR A 213 -15.25 -9.75 9.48
CA THR A 213 -15.98 -10.68 8.61
C THR A 213 -15.83 -10.36 7.13
N ASN A 214 -15.33 -9.17 6.78
CA ASN A 214 -15.08 -8.77 5.41
C ASN A 214 -13.97 -9.64 4.78
N GLU A 215 -14.27 -10.28 3.65
CA GLU A 215 -13.36 -11.24 3.01
C GLU A 215 -12.05 -10.59 2.52
N ARG A 216 -12.06 -9.31 2.11
CA ARG A 216 -10.83 -8.60 1.70
C ARG A 216 -9.91 -8.33 2.88
N MET A 217 -10.48 -7.89 4.00
CA MET A 217 -9.72 -7.70 5.25
C MET A 217 -9.13 -9.02 5.74
N LEU A 218 -9.90 -10.11 5.69
CA LEU A 218 -9.42 -11.43 6.09
C LEU A 218 -8.37 -11.99 5.11
N GLY A 219 -8.51 -11.73 3.80
CA GLY A 219 -7.50 -12.08 2.81
C GLY A 219 -6.18 -11.36 3.08
N TYR A 220 -6.24 -10.08 3.42
CA TYR A 220 -5.07 -9.29 3.82
C TYR A 220 -4.45 -9.78 5.14
N LEU A 221 -5.27 -10.16 6.13
CA LEU A 221 -4.80 -10.79 7.37
C LEU A 221 -4.07 -12.11 7.09
N ALA A 222 -4.56 -12.90 6.13
CA ALA A 222 -3.98 -14.19 5.75
C ALA A 222 -2.64 -14.04 5.02
N ALA A 223 -2.60 -13.20 3.97
CA ALA A 223 -1.41 -13.01 3.12
C ALA A 223 -0.34 -12.07 3.71
N GLY A 224 -0.56 -11.54 4.92
CA GLY A 224 0.40 -10.70 5.63
C GLY A 224 0.66 -11.28 7.02
N PRO A 225 0.02 -10.77 8.09
CA PRO A 225 0.34 -11.14 9.47
C PRO A 225 0.38 -12.65 9.75
N LEU A 226 -0.60 -13.41 9.23
CA LEU A 226 -0.66 -14.85 9.44
C LEU A 226 0.43 -15.60 8.66
N GLU A 227 0.69 -15.20 7.41
CA GLU A 227 1.76 -15.75 6.60
C GLU A 227 3.13 -15.55 7.26
N ASP A 228 3.39 -14.33 7.74
CA ASP A 228 4.69 -13.96 8.28
C ASP A 228 4.99 -14.65 9.63
N VAL A 229 3.96 -14.96 10.44
CA VAL A 229 4.14 -15.59 11.76
C VAL A 229 4.16 -17.13 11.72
N ILE A 230 3.71 -17.74 10.63
CA ILE A 230 3.70 -19.20 10.51
C ILE A 230 5.12 -19.71 10.25
N GLY A 231 5.60 -20.54 11.16
CA GLY A 231 6.92 -21.15 11.10
C GLY A 231 6.96 -22.46 11.87
N MET A 232 8.09 -23.18 11.79
CA MET A 232 8.26 -24.44 12.53
C MET A 232 8.20 -24.26 14.05
N ASN A 233 8.44 -23.06 14.56
CA ASN A 233 8.31 -22.71 15.97
C ASN A 233 6.85 -22.44 16.40
N THR A 234 5.94 -22.15 15.46
CA THR A 234 4.53 -21.81 15.76
C THR A 234 3.53 -22.85 15.25
N ILE A 235 3.95 -23.76 14.37
CA ILE A 235 3.07 -24.71 13.67
C ILE A 235 2.24 -25.62 14.61
N ASP A 236 2.80 -26.06 15.74
CA ASP A 236 2.06 -26.90 16.71
C ASP A 236 0.86 -26.14 17.30
N ARG A 237 1.05 -24.83 17.55
CA ARG A 237 -0.04 -23.96 18.00
C ARG A 237 -1.04 -23.74 16.87
N VAL A 238 -0.58 -23.47 15.65
CA VAL A 238 -1.44 -23.28 14.48
C VAL A 238 -2.36 -24.49 14.25
N GLU A 239 -1.82 -25.72 14.32
CA GLU A 239 -2.60 -26.95 14.20
C GLU A 239 -3.67 -27.07 15.30
N ARG A 240 -3.31 -26.76 16.54
CA ARG A 240 -4.26 -26.79 17.67
C ARG A 240 -5.40 -25.79 17.47
N GLU A 241 -5.09 -24.55 17.09
CA GLU A 241 -6.11 -23.52 16.86
C GLU A 241 -6.97 -23.86 15.63
N ALA A 242 -6.38 -24.41 14.56
CA ALA A 242 -7.12 -24.84 13.37
C ALA A 242 -8.06 -26.02 13.63
N ALA A 243 -7.69 -26.93 14.55
CA ALA A 243 -8.55 -28.02 14.98
C ALA A 243 -9.75 -27.53 15.80
N ALA A 244 -9.56 -26.47 16.61
CA ALA A 244 -10.59 -25.93 17.49
C ALA A 244 -11.47 -24.85 16.82
N ASN A 245 -10.97 -24.16 15.80
CA ASN A 245 -11.62 -23.00 15.19
C ASN A 245 -11.68 -23.12 13.66
N GLU A 246 -12.87 -23.43 13.14
CA GLU A 246 -13.11 -23.59 11.71
C GLU A 246 -12.85 -22.30 10.91
N ARG A 247 -13.14 -21.11 11.49
CA ARG A 247 -12.83 -19.84 10.83
C ARG A 247 -11.32 -19.65 10.67
N PHE A 248 -10.55 -20.05 11.68
CA PHE A 248 -9.09 -19.95 11.63
C PHE A 248 -8.52 -20.94 10.61
N ARG A 249 -9.05 -22.17 10.60
CA ARG A 249 -8.72 -23.16 9.56
C ARG A 249 -9.03 -22.65 8.15
N ARG A 250 -10.15 -21.94 7.96
CA ARG A 250 -10.48 -21.33 6.66
C ARG A 250 -9.51 -20.20 6.31
N LEU A 251 -9.12 -19.37 7.28
CA LEU A 251 -8.16 -18.27 7.07
C LEU A 251 -6.80 -18.77 6.56
N LEU A 252 -6.34 -19.94 7.02
CA LEU A 252 -5.11 -20.58 6.52
C LEU A 252 -5.11 -20.81 5.00
N GLY A 253 -6.29 -20.95 4.38
CA GLY A 253 -6.43 -21.11 2.94
C GLY A 253 -5.97 -19.91 2.11
N GLY A 254 -5.76 -18.74 2.74
CA GLY A 254 -5.23 -17.52 2.10
C GLY A 254 -3.73 -17.28 2.31
N VAL A 255 -3.02 -18.19 2.99
CA VAL A 255 -1.58 -18.03 3.30
C VAL A 255 -0.70 -18.50 2.13
N TRP A 256 0.35 -17.75 1.79
CA TRP A 256 1.28 -18.10 0.71
C TRP A 256 2.61 -18.63 1.26
N TYR A 257 2.77 -19.96 1.31
CA TYR A 257 3.94 -20.61 1.91
C TYR A 257 4.83 -21.36 0.90
N TYR A 258 4.94 -20.86 -0.34
CA TYR A 258 5.69 -21.54 -1.42
C TYR A 258 7.20 -21.66 -1.16
N SER A 259 7.77 -20.73 -0.41
CA SER A 259 9.19 -20.71 -0.02
C SER A 259 9.48 -21.45 1.29
N ALA A 260 8.45 -21.93 2.00
CA ALA A 260 8.61 -22.62 3.27
C ALA A 260 9.33 -23.97 3.12
N PRO A 261 9.97 -24.49 4.20
CA PRO A 261 10.51 -25.85 4.22
C PRO A 261 9.42 -26.90 3.94
N ASP A 262 9.80 -28.02 3.31
CA ASP A 262 8.86 -29.08 2.91
C ASP A 262 8.06 -29.66 4.09
N GLU A 263 8.67 -29.72 5.28
CA GLU A 263 8.00 -30.15 6.50
C GLU A 263 6.84 -29.21 6.88
N LEU A 264 7.08 -27.89 6.86
CA LEU A 264 6.05 -26.90 7.16
C LEU A 264 4.92 -26.94 6.13
N LYS A 265 5.27 -27.06 4.84
CA LYS A 265 4.30 -27.22 3.73
C LYS A 265 3.39 -28.41 3.96
N ALA A 266 3.96 -29.59 4.22
CA ALA A 266 3.18 -30.81 4.41
C ALA A 266 2.19 -30.69 5.59
N ARG A 267 2.59 -30.02 6.68
CA ARG A 267 1.72 -29.78 7.84
C ARG A 267 0.60 -28.79 7.52
N LEU A 268 0.90 -27.70 6.82
CA LEU A 268 -0.10 -26.73 6.39
C LEU A 268 -1.09 -27.32 5.38
N ASP A 269 -0.61 -28.09 4.41
CA ASP A 269 -1.44 -28.77 3.42
C ASP A 269 -2.41 -29.77 4.07
N ALA A 270 -2.03 -30.40 5.19
CA ALA A 270 -2.92 -31.28 5.95
C ALA A 270 -4.07 -30.52 6.64
N LEU A 271 -3.91 -29.22 6.92
CA LEU A 271 -4.93 -28.37 7.53
C LEU A 271 -5.84 -27.71 6.49
N ILE A 272 -5.27 -27.29 5.36
CA ILE A 272 -5.94 -26.50 4.32
C ILE A 272 -6.74 -27.42 3.40
N LYS A 273 -8.07 -27.33 3.51
CA LYS A 273 -8.98 -28.11 2.65
C LYS A 273 -9.40 -27.36 1.38
N GLU A 274 -9.49 -26.03 1.47
CA GLU A 274 -9.91 -25.14 0.39
C GLU A 274 -9.00 -23.90 0.39
N ARG A 275 -8.50 -23.52 -0.78
CA ARG A 275 -7.75 -22.27 -0.97
C ARG A 275 -8.70 -21.15 -1.38
N TRP A 276 -8.33 -19.92 -1.00
CA TRP A 276 -9.07 -18.70 -1.32
C TRP A 276 -8.75 -18.23 -2.75
#